data_AF-A0A9N8V0W9-F1
#
_entry.id   AF-A0A9N8V0W9-F1
#
_cell.length_a   1.000
_cell.length_b   1.000
_cell.length_c   1.000
_cell.angle_alpha   90.00
_cell.angle_beta   90.00
_cell.angle_gamma   90.00
#
_symmetry.space_group_name_H-M   'P 1'
#
loop_
_entity.id
_entity.type
_entity.pdbx_description
1 polymer ?
#
loop_
_entity_poly.entity_id
_entity_poly.type
_entity_poly.pdbx_seq_one_letter_code
_entity_poly.pdbx_strand_id
1 'polypeptide(L)'
;MYTKITAKLFFILLLVSFVLSIVIPQGETCKDGYESVIGKTYVSDNKPDPQGVPLSQLVHQRELPYHRALYPNSITTMDYRSDRLNVYIDYTNKITKLTCG
;
A
#
# COMPACT_ATOMS: atom_id res chain seq x y z
N MET A 1 4.41 20.82 -45.00
CA MET A 1 5.66 20.66 -44.23
C MET A 1 5.36 20.55 -42.73
N TYR A 2 4.47 19.63 -42.32
CA TYR A 2 3.87 19.59 -40.95
C TYR A 2 3.92 18.20 -40.28
N THR A 3 4.74 17.28 -40.78
CA THR A 3 4.74 15.86 -40.34
C THR A 3 5.91 15.47 -39.44
N LYS A 4 6.88 16.36 -39.20
CA LYS A 4 8.09 16.05 -38.40
C LYS A 4 8.04 16.51 -36.94
N ILE A 5 7.10 17.39 -36.58
CA ILE A 5 7.01 17.98 -35.22
C ILE A 5 6.24 17.07 -34.26
N THR A 6 5.27 16.30 -34.77
CA THR A 6 4.40 15.42 -33.96
C THR A 6 5.14 14.24 -33.34
N ALA A 7 6.10 13.63 -34.04
CA ALA A 7 6.85 12.48 -33.51
C ALA A 7 7.80 12.87 -32.36
N LYS A 8 8.39 14.08 -32.42
CA LYS A 8 9.35 14.56 -31.41
C LYS A 8 8.65 14.92 -30.09
N LEU A 9 7.45 15.47 -30.17
CA LEU A 9 6.62 15.78 -29.00
C LEU A 9 6.10 14.51 -28.30
N PHE A 10 5.74 13.49 -29.09
CA PHE A 10 5.26 12.20 -28.57
C PHE A 10 6.35 11.44 -27.79
N PHE A 11 7.59 11.48 -28.27
CA PHE A 11 8.73 10.84 -27.61
C PHE A 11 9.09 11.50 -26.28
N ILE A 12 8.95 12.83 -26.19
CA ILE A 12 9.15 13.59 -24.95
C ILE A 12 8.06 13.26 -23.94
N LEU A 13 6.79 13.14 -24.36
CA LEU A 13 5.68 12.78 -23.47
C LEU A 13 5.85 11.36 -22.87
N LEU A 14 6.35 10.42 -23.67
CA LEU A 14 6.62 9.04 -23.25
C LEU A 14 7.75 8.97 -22.21
N LEU A 15 8.81 9.76 -22.38
CA LEU A 15 9.90 9.85 -21.42
C LEU A 15 9.46 10.47 -20.09
N VAL A 16 8.63 11.52 -20.10
CA VAL A 16 8.12 12.14 -18.86
C VAL A 16 7.23 11.17 -18.08
N SER A 17 6.44 10.35 -18.76
CA SER A 17 5.60 9.34 -18.11
C SER A 17 6.43 8.21 -17.47
N PHE A 18 7.53 7.80 -18.13
CA PHE A 18 8.42 6.75 -17.63
C PHE A 18 9.21 7.18 -16.39
N VAL A 19 9.61 8.45 -16.30
CA VAL A 19 10.34 8.97 -15.13
C VAL A 19 9.45 9.07 -13.89
N LEU A 20 8.15 9.36 -14.06
CA LEU A 20 7.21 9.46 -12.93
C LEU A 20 7.00 8.11 -12.21
N SER A 21 7.19 6.98 -12.89
CA SER A 21 7.07 5.65 -12.30
C SER A 21 8.28 5.22 -11.44
N ILE A 22 9.43 5.91 -11.56
CA ILE A 22 10.68 5.52 -10.87
C ILE A 22 10.82 6.18 -9.49
N VAL A 23 10.07 7.26 -9.20
CA VAL A 23 10.28 8.09 -8.00
C VAL A 23 9.45 7.65 -6.79
N ILE A 24 8.69 6.55 -6.86
CA ILE A 24 8.00 6.05 -5.66
C ILE A 24 9.03 5.28 -4.81
N PRO A 25 9.40 5.76 -3.61
CA PRO A 25 10.24 4.99 -2.72
C PRO A 25 9.47 3.71 -2.35
N GLN A 26 9.97 2.59 -2.85
CA GLN A 26 9.52 1.27 -2.45
C GLN A 26 10.05 1.07 -1.03
N GLY A 27 9.27 1.49 -0.03
CA GLY A 27 9.55 1.18 1.37
C GLY A 27 9.86 -0.31 1.47
N GLU A 28 10.95 -0.66 2.16
CA GLU A 28 11.41 -2.03 2.33
C GLU A 28 10.20 -2.92 2.63
N THR A 29 9.88 -3.79 1.68
CA THR A 29 8.89 -4.83 1.88
C THR A 29 9.39 -5.67 3.04
N CYS A 30 8.53 -5.88 4.04
CA CYS A 30 8.87 -6.76 5.13
C CYS A 30 9.36 -8.10 4.60
N LYS A 31 10.39 -8.68 5.25
CA LYS A 31 10.86 -10.04 4.97
C LYS A 31 9.65 -10.94 4.68
N ASP A 32 9.67 -11.54 3.50
CA ASP A 32 8.59 -12.27 2.83
C ASP A 32 7.69 -13.04 3.81
N GLY A 33 6.37 -12.82 3.74
CA GLY A 33 5.42 -13.61 4.54
C GLY A 33 3.98 -13.11 4.62
N TYR A 34 3.74 -11.81 4.40
CA TYR A 34 2.42 -11.21 4.62
C TYR A 34 1.75 -10.69 3.36
N GLU A 35 2.30 -10.95 2.17
CA GLU A 35 1.69 -10.49 0.91
C GLU A 35 0.28 -11.05 0.70
N SER A 36 0.01 -12.23 1.24
CA SER A 36 -1.31 -12.87 1.20
C SER A 36 -2.42 -12.11 1.94
N VAL A 37 -2.08 -11.13 2.79
CA VAL A 37 -3.07 -10.29 3.47
C VAL A 37 -3.45 -9.03 2.68
N ILE A 38 -2.71 -8.69 1.62
CA ILE A 38 -3.02 -7.53 0.79
C ILE A 38 -4.37 -7.77 0.07
N GLY A 39 -5.24 -6.76 0.09
CA GLY A 39 -6.60 -6.81 -0.45
C GLY A 39 -7.66 -7.36 0.51
N LYS A 40 -7.25 -8.00 1.62
CA LYS A 40 -8.14 -8.45 2.68
C LYS A 40 -8.61 -7.27 3.55
N THR A 41 -9.75 -7.45 4.18
CA THR A 41 -10.34 -6.50 5.11
C THR A 41 -9.70 -6.64 6.48
N TYR A 42 -9.09 -5.56 6.96
CA TYR A 42 -8.51 -5.48 8.29
C TYR A 42 -9.61 -5.29 9.34
N VAL A 43 -9.61 -6.14 10.36
CA VAL A 43 -10.58 -6.10 11.47
C VAL A 43 -9.81 -5.95 12.78
N SER A 44 -10.08 -4.87 13.52
CA SER A 44 -9.56 -4.75 14.87
C SER A 44 -10.28 -5.72 15.80
N ASP A 45 -9.56 -6.40 16.69
CA ASP A 45 -10.12 -7.45 17.57
C ASP A 45 -11.28 -6.95 18.46
N ASN A 46 -11.37 -5.63 18.69
CA ASN A 46 -12.43 -4.99 19.47
C ASN A 46 -13.69 -4.64 18.64
N LYS A 47 -13.73 -5.01 17.36
CA LYS A 47 -14.86 -4.74 16.46
C LYS A 47 -15.47 -6.06 15.97
N PRO A 48 -16.80 -6.11 15.80
CA PRO A 48 -17.44 -7.27 15.19
C PRO A 48 -17.05 -7.39 13.71
N ASP A 49 -17.09 -8.61 13.19
CA ASP A 49 -16.85 -8.87 11.78
C ASP A 49 -17.88 -8.15 10.90
N PRO A 50 -17.44 -7.58 9.77
CA PRO A 50 -18.35 -6.93 8.83
C PRO A 50 -19.28 -7.95 8.18
N GLN A 51 -20.58 -7.64 8.13
CA GLN A 51 -21.57 -8.51 7.48
C GLN A 51 -21.33 -8.60 5.97
N GLY A 52 -21.47 -9.80 5.41
CA GLY A 52 -21.35 -10.03 3.98
C GLY A 52 -19.92 -10.17 3.45
N VAL A 53 -18.90 -10.11 4.33
CA VAL A 53 -17.51 -10.40 3.95
C VAL A 53 -17.16 -11.83 4.36
N PRO A 54 -16.65 -12.68 3.46
CA PRO A 54 -16.25 -14.04 3.80
C PRO A 54 -15.04 -14.03 4.73
N LEU A 55 -14.99 -14.98 5.68
CA LEU A 55 -13.90 -15.10 6.67
C LEU A 55 -12.51 -15.21 6.01
N SER A 56 -12.41 -15.81 4.82
CA SER A 56 -11.15 -15.91 4.07
C SER A 56 -10.59 -14.55 3.59
N GLN A 57 -11.45 -13.53 3.53
CA GLN A 57 -11.10 -12.15 3.19
C GLN A 57 -10.93 -11.26 4.42
N LEU A 58 -11.05 -11.81 5.62
CA LEU A 58 -10.79 -11.08 6.86
C LEU A 58 -9.37 -11.34 7.34
N VAL A 59 -8.78 -10.32 7.96
CA VAL A 59 -7.53 -10.42 8.71
C VAL A 59 -7.74 -9.69 10.02
N HIS A 60 -7.72 -10.42 11.11
CA HIS A 60 -7.81 -9.83 12.43
C HIS A 60 -6.48 -9.24 12.85
N GLN A 61 -6.54 -8.18 13.66
CA GLN A 61 -5.36 -7.53 14.24
C GLN A 61 -4.42 -8.54 14.93
N ARG A 62 -4.95 -9.50 15.70
CA ARG A 62 -4.16 -10.57 16.35
C ARG A 62 -3.42 -11.53 15.41
N GLU A 63 -3.81 -11.61 14.14
CA GLU A 63 -3.17 -12.52 13.17
C GLU A 63 -1.88 -11.92 12.60
N LEU A 64 -1.66 -10.63 12.83
CA LEU A 64 -0.47 -9.91 12.42
C LEU A 64 0.50 -9.77 13.62
N PRO A 65 1.81 -9.73 13.37
CA PRO A 65 2.80 -9.45 14.42
C PRO A 65 2.60 -8.04 14.98
N TYR A 66 3.45 -7.62 15.93
CA TYR A 66 3.43 -6.24 16.42
C TYR A 66 3.46 -5.24 15.25
N HIS A 67 2.39 -4.44 15.13
CA HIS A 67 2.18 -3.60 13.97
C HIS A 67 1.45 -2.30 14.30
N ARG A 68 1.55 -1.36 13.37
CA ARG A 68 0.83 -0.08 13.35
C ARG A 68 -0.09 -0.05 12.15
N ALA A 69 -1.40 0.02 12.40
CA ALA A 69 -2.41 0.28 11.37
C ALA A 69 -2.37 1.77 10.98
N LEU A 70 -2.15 2.05 9.69
CA LEU A 70 -2.07 3.38 9.10
C LEU A 70 -3.28 3.60 8.20
N TYR A 71 -4.19 4.43 8.66
CA TYR A 71 -5.39 4.82 7.91
C TYR A 71 -5.11 6.04 7.03
N PRO A 72 -5.99 6.33 6.05
CA PRO A 72 -5.82 7.51 5.22
C PRO A 72 -5.79 8.79 6.07
N ASN A 73 -4.88 9.69 5.75
CA ASN A 73 -4.64 10.95 6.48
C ASN A 73 -4.15 10.80 7.93
N SER A 74 -3.72 9.61 8.35
CA SER A 74 -3.07 9.45 9.66
C SER A 74 -1.78 10.26 9.70
N ILE A 75 -1.69 11.22 10.60
CA ILE A 75 -0.45 11.95 10.86
C ILE A 75 0.44 11.02 11.67
N THR A 76 1.55 10.60 11.10
CA THR A 76 2.51 9.71 11.75
C THR A 76 3.92 10.21 11.58
N THR A 77 4.77 9.92 12.57
CA THR A 77 6.21 10.16 12.49
C THR A 77 6.85 9.15 11.54
N MET A 78 7.90 9.59 10.83
CA MET A 78 8.69 8.77 9.91
C MET A 78 9.86 8.07 10.63
N ASP A 79 9.73 7.81 11.93
CA ASP A 79 10.73 7.09 12.72
C ASP A 79 10.87 5.66 12.17
N TYR A 80 12.08 5.23 11.83
CA TYR A 80 12.34 3.86 11.41
C TYR A 80 12.50 2.94 12.62
N ARG A 81 11.78 1.82 12.61
CA ARG A 81 11.71 0.78 13.62
C ARG A 81 11.64 -0.59 12.93
N SER A 82 12.76 -1.29 12.91
CA SER A 82 12.86 -2.61 12.27
C SER A 82 11.98 -3.68 12.91
N ASP A 83 11.54 -3.47 14.15
CA ASP A 83 10.63 -4.36 14.89
C ASP A 83 9.15 -4.13 14.57
N ARG A 84 8.81 -3.14 13.71
CA ARG A 84 7.44 -2.70 13.46
C ARG A 84 7.01 -2.98 12.02
N LEU A 85 5.88 -3.67 11.90
CA LEU A 85 5.12 -3.76 10.65
C LEU A 85 4.17 -2.55 10.54
N ASN A 86 4.22 -1.80 9.44
CA ASN A 86 3.17 -0.83 9.10
C ASN A 86 2.17 -1.48 8.16
N VAL A 87 0.88 -1.40 8.53
CA VAL A 87 -0.24 -1.92 7.75
C VAL A 87 -1.02 -0.74 7.19
N TYR A 88 -0.92 -0.48 5.89
CA TYR A 88 -1.65 0.60 5.25
C TYR A 88 -3.04 0.14 4.88
N ILE A 89 -4.03 0.88 5.35
CA ILE A 89 -5.45 0.57 5.22
C ILE A 89 -6.11 1.70 4.45
N ASP A 90 -6.96 1.37 3.47
CA ASP A 90 -7.73 2.37 2.73
C ASP A 90 -9.05 2.75 3.44
N TYR A 91 -9.81 3.66 2.83
CA TYR A 91 -11.12 4.10 3.35
C TYR A 91 -12.18 2.98 3.41
N THR A 92 -11.92 1.83 2.78
CA THR A 92 -12.81 0.66 2.78
C THR A 92 -12.37 -0.43 3.77
N ASN A 93 -11.41 -0.11 4.65
CA ASN A 93 -10.75 -1.04 5.57
C ASN A 93 -9.98 -2.17 4.87
N LYS A 94 -9.54 -1.99 3.62
CA LYS A 94 -8.70 -2.97 2.94
C LYS A 94 -7.21 -2.67 3.13
N ILE A 95 -6.44 -3.73 3.33
CA ILE A 95 -4.98 -3.65 3.39
C ILE A 95 -4.46 -3.39 1.98
N THR A 96 -3.79 -2.26 1.77
CA THR A 96 -3.26 -1.86 0.46
C THR A 96 -1.76 -2.05 0.34
N LYS A 97 -1.05 -1.96 1.45
CA LYS A 97 0.42 -2.03 1.48
C LYS A 97 0.89 -2.48 2.86
N LEU A 98 2.01 -3.17 2.87
CA LEU A 98 2.78 -3.50 4.07
C LEU A 98 4.20 -2.95 3.92
N THR A 99 4.75 -2.36 4.97
CA THR A 99 6.16 -1.99 5.03
C THR A 99 6.75 -2.31 6.39
N CYS A 100 8.05 -2.55 6.43
CA CYS A 100 8.78 -2.67 7.68
C CYS A 100 9.51 -1.36 7.97
N GLY A 101 9.36 -0.86 9.20
CA GLY A 101 9.92 0.43 9.61
C GLY A 101 9.06 1.23 10.58
#